data_AF-A0AAW1LKF1-F1
#
_entry.id   AF-A0AAW1LKF1-F1
#
_cell.length_a   1.000
_cell.length_b   1.000
_cell.length_c   1.000
_cell.angle_alpha   90.00
_cell.angle_beta   90.00
_cell.angle_gamma   90.00
#
_symmetry.space_group_name_H-M   'P 1'
#
loop_
_entity.id
_entity.type
_entity.pdbx_description
1 polymer ?
#
loop_
_entity_poly.entity_id
_entity_poly.type
_entity_poly.pdbx_seq_one_letter_code
_entity_poly.pdbx_strand_id
1 'polypeptide(L)'
;MCPIHVHWHIKQSYKLYWRVKITIMNLNLRKNYTSWNLAIEHPNLSQMVQSFSFNYKPMTIDRPINDTGLFWGIQYFNDVLMQAGENGNVQSEILLSKVPGTFTFEAGWAFPKRVYFNGENCV
;
A
#
# COMPACT_ATOMS: atom_id res chain seq x y z
N MET A 1 7.45 16.75 6.25
CA MET A 1 7.70 16.08 4.95
C MET A 1 7.74 14.59 5.21
N CYS A 2 7.06 13.78 4.40
CA CYS A 2 7.04 12.32 4.58
C CYS A 2 8.46 11.75 4.43
N PRO A 3 8.92 10.87 5.33
CA PRO A 3 10.28 10.35 5.31
C PRO A 3 10.51 9.24 4.26
N ILE A 4 9.47 8.88 3.52
CA ILE A 4 9.48 7.84 2.50
C ILE A 4 8.84 8.36 1.20
N HIS A 5 9.09 7.65 0.10
CA HIS A 5 8.39 7.83 -1.16
C HIS A 5 7.61 6.56 -1.49
N VAL A 6 6.30 6.69 -1.68
CA VAL A 6 5.42 5.58 -2.04
C VAL A 6 5.09 5.67 -3.53
N HIS A 7 5.52 4.68 -4.29
CA HIS A 7 5.21 4.56 -5.70
C HIS A 7 4.10 3.52 -5.90
N TRP A 8 2.97 3.99 -6.42
CA TRP A 8 1.78 3.20 -6.73
C TRP A 8 1.69 2.97 -8.23
N HIS A 9 2.00 1.75 -8.68
CA HIS A 9 2.07 1.42 -10.10
C HIS A 9 1.02 0.39 -10.49
N ILE A 10 0.11 0.76 -11.39
CA ILE A 10 -0.92 -0.15 -11.92
C ILE A 10 -0.26 -1.03 -13.00
N LYS A 11 -0.09 -2.33 -12.72
CA LYS A 11 0.61 -3.25 -13.64
C LYS A 11 -0.30 -3.79 -14.73
N GLN A 12 -1.38 -4.45 -14.32
CA GLN A 12 -2.24 -5.20 -15.24
C GLN A 12 -3.69 -5.20 -14.76
N SER A 13 -4.59 -5.08 -15.72
CA SER A 13 -6.03 -5.03 -15.53
C SER A 13 -6.66 -6.20 -16.29
N TYR A 14 -7.12 -7.21 -15.56
CA TYR A 14 -7.82 -8.39 -16.10
C TYR A 14 -9.34 -8.14 -16.14
N LYS A 15 -10.14 -9.12 -16.57
CA LYS A 15 -11.62 -8.99 -16.58
C LYS A 15 -12.20 -8.75 -15.19
N LEU A 16 -11.79 -9.54 -14.20
CA LEU A 16 -12.35 -9.53 -12.85
C LEU A 16 -11.44 -8.88 -11.80
N TYR A 17 -10.16 -8.73 -12.09
CA TYR A 17 -9.16 -8.28 -11.13
C TYR A 17 -8.24 -7.24 -11.75
N TRP A 18 -7.57 -6.48 -10.90
CA TRP A 18 -6.48 -5.61 -11.31
C TRP A 18 -5.37 -5.67 -10.28
N ARG A 19 -4.16 -5.43 -10.75
CA ARG A 19 -2.93 -5.63 -10.00
C ARG A 19 -2.17 -4.32 -9.87
N VAL A 20 -1.79 -4.02 -8.64
CA VAL A 20 -0.98 -2.85 -8.30
C VAL A 20 0.32 -3.33 -7.69
N LYS A 21 1.42 -2.71 -8.10
CA LYS A 21 2.72 -2.80 -7.44
C LYS A 21 2.91 -1.56 -6.56
N ILE A 22 3.14 -1.81 -5.28
CA ILE A 22 3.47 -0.80 -4.30
C ILE A 22 4.97 -0.90 -4.02
N THR A 23 5.68 0.21 -4.18
CA THR A 23 7.09 0.33 -3.79
C THR A 23 7.20 1.42 -2.74
N ILE A 24 7.77 1.09 -1.59
CA ILE A 24 8.08 2.03 -0.51
C ILE A 24 9.58 2.25 -0.53
N MET A 25 10.02 3.49 -0.70
CA MET A 25 11.44 3.85 -0.70
C MET A 25 11.74 4.76 0.48
N ASN A 26 12.76 4.43 1.25
CA ASN A 26 13.24 5.27 2.33
C ASN A 26 14.07 6.43 1.78
N LEU A 27 13.75 7.65 2.21
CA LEU A 27 14.50 8.86 1.84
C LEU A 27 15.51 9.24 2.92
N ASN A 28 15.49 8.59 4.09
CA ASN A 28 16.37 8.88 5.20
C ASN A 28 17.71 8.12 5.05
N LEU A 29 18.82 8.85 5.03
CA LEU A 29 20.17 8.31 4.86
C LEU A 29 20.74 7.66 6.13
N ARG A 30 20.18 7.95 7.31
CA ARG A 30 20.75 7.56 8.62
C ARG A 30 19.84 6.67 9.45
N LYS A 31 18.62 6.39 8.99
CA LYS A 31 17.59 5.71 9.78
C LYS A 31 16.96 4.55 9.00
N ASN A 32 16.92 3.39 9.66
CA ASN A 32 16.14 2.23 9.24
C ASN A 32 14.79 2.25 9.94
N TYR A 33 13.75 1.74 9.26
CA TYR A 33 12.44 1.55 9.85
C TYR A 33 12.18 0.06 10.07
N THR A 34 12.30 -0.36 11.33
CA THR A 34 11.94 -1.71 11.78
C THR A 34 10.45 -1.78 12.09
N SER A 35 9.77 -2.89 11.77
CA SER A 35 8.34 -3.08 11.99
C SER A 35 7.50 -1.91 11.42
N TRP A 36 7.90 -1.43 10.25
CA TRP A 36 7.22 -0.34 9.57
C TRP A 36 5.78 -0.72 9.26
N ASN A 37 4.90 0.28 9.28
CA ASN A 37 3.51 0.12 8.86
C ASN A 37 3.12 1.18 7.84
N LEU A 38 2.28 0.78 6.89
CA LEU A 38 1.75 1.62 5.84
C LEU A 38 0.22 1.45 5.84
N ALA A 39 -0.51 2.50 6.20
CA ALA A 39 -1.96 2.52 6.07
C ALA A 39 -2.36 3.28 4.81
N ILE A 40 -3.22 2.68 4.00
CA ILE A 40 -3.69 3.23 2.74
C ILE A 40 -5.21 3.31 2.76
N GLU A 41 -5.75 4.46 2.41
CA GLU A 41 -7.19 4.66 2.21
C GLU A 41 -7.50 4.56 0.70
N HIS A 42 -8.25 3.56 0.29
CA HIS A 42 -8.72 3.38 -1.07
C HIS A 42 -10.04 2.58 -1.09
N PRO A 43 -11.08 3.04 -1.81
CA PRO A 43 -12.42 2.45 -1.76
C PRO A 43 -12.45 0.94 -2.07
N ASN A 44 -11.57 0.50 -2.97
CA ASN A 44 -11.48 -0.91 -3.39
C ASN A 44 -10.64 -1.82 -2.47
N LEU A 45 -10.01 -1.31 -1.41
CA LEU A 45 -9.30 -2.16 -0.44
C LEU A 45 -10.27 -3.04 0.37
N SER A 46 -11.54 -2.63 0.47
CA SER A 46 -12.63 -3.45 0.99
C SER A 46 -12.80 -4.79 0.24
N GLN A 47 -12.38 -4.85 -1.04
CA GLN A 47 -12.48 -6.01 -1.93
C GLN A 47 -11.09 -6.51 -2.34
N MET A 48 -10.16 -6.45 -1.40
CA MET A 48 -8.81 -6.97 -1.55
C MET A 48 -8.81 -8.50 -1.56
N VAL A 49 -8.20 -9.07 -2.60
CA VAL A 49 -8.14 -10.53 -2.80
C VAL A 49 -6.87 -11.09 -2.16
N GLN A 50 -5.72 -10.47 -2.44
CA GLN A 50 -4.44 -10.99 -1.99
C GLN A 50 -3.37 -9.89 -1.91
N SER A 51 -2.59 -9.88 -0.82
CA SER A 51 -1.25 -9.29 -0.79
C SER A 51 -0.21 -10.40 -0.94
N PHE A 52 0.86 -10.13 -1.69
CA PHE A 52 1.91 -11.13 -1.90
C PHE A 52 3.04 -11.01 -0.88
N SER A 53 3.80 -9.91 -0.94
CA SER A 53 5.04 -9.75 -0.16
C SER A 53 4.86 -8.91 1.10
N PHE A 54 3.65 -8.44 1.39
CA PHE A 54 3.30 -7.72 2.61
C PHE A 54 2.18 -8.45 3.36
N ASN A 55 2.21 -8.33 4.68
CA ASN A 55 1.04 -8.64 5.48
C ASN A 55 -0.03 -7.56 5.26
N TYR A 56 -1.29 -7.96 5.34
CA TYR A 56 -2.44 -7.09 5.13
C TYR A 56 -3.47 -7.32 6.23
N LYS A 57 -4.04 -6.24 6.74
CA LYS A 57 -5.23 -6.27 7.57
C LYS A 57 -6.17 -5.12 7.19
N PRO A 58 -7.43 -5.40 6.87
CA PRO A 58 -8.42 -4.33 6.72
C PRO A 58 -8.63 -3.67 8.08
N MET A 59 -8.63 -2.33 8.10
CA MET A 59 -9.01 -1.57 9.29
C MET A 59 -10.52 -1.41 9.30
N THR A 60 -11.19 -2.36 9.96
CA THR A 60 -12.60 -2.26 10.30
C THR A 60 -12.74 -1.34 11.51
N ILE A 61 -12.71 -0.03 11.28
CA ILE A 61 -13.22 0.94 12.26
C ILE A 61 -14.76 0.81 12.21
N ASP A 62 -15.49 1.17 13.29
CA ASP A 62 -16.96 1.27 13.33
C ASP A 62 -17.51 2.34 12.35
N ARG A 63 -17.17 2.19 11.08
CA ARG A 63 -17.55 3.01 9.94
C ARG A 63 -18.20 2.07 8.92
N PRO A 64 -19.19 2.57 8.16
CA PRO A 64 -19.88 1.77 7.16
C PRO A 64 -18.99 1.32 5.99
N ILE A 65 -17.75 1.84 5.87
CA ILE A 65 -16.85 1.58 4.74
C ILE A 65 -15.48 1.13 5.26
N ASN A 66 -15.08 -0.08 4.88
CA ASN A 66 -13.75 -0.66 5.15
C ASN A 66 -12.75 -0.31 4.03
N ASP A 67 -12.56 0.98 3.77
CA ASP A 67 -11.69 1.47 2.69
C ASP A 67 -10.23 1.63 3.11
N THR A 68 -9.91 1.41 4.39
CA THR A 68 -8.54 1.54 4.91
C THR A 68 -7.88 0.17 5.08
N GLY A 69 -6.72 -0.01 4.46
CA GLY A 69 -5.89 -1.20 4.55
C GLY A 69 -4.58 -0.93 5.27
N LEU A 70 -4.25 -1.74 6.27
CA LEU A 70 -2.96 -1.71 6.95
C LEU A 70 -2.02 -2.74 6.33
N PHE A 71 -0.82 -2.31 5.96
CA PHE A 71 0.25 -3.12 5.43
C PHE A 71 1.48 -3.06 6.32
N TRP A 72 2.19 -4.17 6.47
CA TRP A 72 3.48 -4.23 7.16
C TRP A 72 4.35 -5.35 6.61
N GLY A 73 5.63 -5.29 6.92
CA GLY A 73 6.60 -6.31 6.50
C GLY A 73 6.36 -7.68 7.12
N ILE A 74 6.82 -8.72 6.44
CA ILE A 74 6.90 -10.09 6.91
C ILE A 74 8.20 -10.21 7.72
N GLN A 75 8.08 -10.76 8.93
CA GLN A 75 9.20 -10.94 9.85
C GLN A 75 10.34 -11.73 9.17
N TYR A 76 11.58 -11.28 9.33
CA TYR A 76 12.78 -11.86 8.73
C TYR A 76 12.87 -11.82 7.19
N PHE A 77 11.96 -11.10 6.51
CA PHE A 77 11.98 -10.95 5.06
C PHE A 77 12.09 -9.49 4.63
N ASN A 78 11.11 -8.66 5.02
CA ASN A 78 11.06 -7.24 4.68
C ASN A 78 10.45 -6.40 5.82
N ASP A 79 10.56 -6.89 7.05
CA ASP A 79 10.19 -6.20 8.29
C ASP A 79 11.10 -5.01 8.61
N VAL A 80 12.24 -4.88 7.93
CA VAL A 80 13.12 -3.72 8.01
C VAL A 80 13.21 -3.01 6.66
N LEU A 81 12.78 -1.75 6.63
CA LEU A 81 13.04 -0.85 5.51
C LEU A 81 14.36 -0.12 5.79
N MET A 82 15.40 -0.52 5.07
CA MET A 82 16.75 0.04 5.19
C MET A 82 16.79 1.51 4.80
N GLN A 83 17.84 2.22 5.23
CA GLN A 83 18.14 3.59 4.87
C GLN A 83 18.21 3.78 3.35
N ALA A 84 18.10 5.04 2.90
CA ALA A 84 18.21 5.41 1.50
C ALA A 84 19.49 4.83 0.86
N GLY A 85 19.33 4.14 -0.28
CA GLY A 85 20.38 3.42 -0.98
C GLY A 85 19.79 2.35 -1.91
N GLU A 86 20.63 1.51 -2.50
CA GLU A 86 20.22 0.45 -3.44
C GLU A 86 19.19 -0.52 -2.83
N ASN A 87 19.37 -0.85 -1.54
CA ASN A 87 18.48 -1.73 -0.77
C ASN A 87 17.46 -0.95 0.08
N GLY A 88 17.35 0.36 -0.11
CA GLY A 88 16.48 1.25 0.67
C GLY A 88 15.02 1.21 0.26
N ASN A 89 14.53 0.09 -0.29
CA ASN A 89 13.15 -0.05 -0.69
C ASN A 89 12.57 -1.42 -0.33
N VAL A 90 11.25 -1.47 -0.22
CA VAL A 90 10.46 -2.70 -0.13
C VAL A 90 9.35 -2.63 -1.16
N GLN A 91 9.03 -3.78 -1.75
CA GLN A 91 8.06 -3.86 -2.85
C GLN A 91 7.09 -5.01 -2.59
N SER A 92 5.83 -4.80 -2.94
CA SER A 92 4.84 -5.85 -2.98
C SER A 92 3.85 -5.60 -4.11
N GLU A 93 3.16 -6.66 -4.49
CA GLU A 93 1.99 -6.57 -5.33
C GLU A 93 0.73 -6.82 -4.51
N ILE A 94 -0.36 -6.19 -4.91
CA ILE A 94 -1.70 -6.44 -4.40
C ILE A 94 -2.65 -6.73 -5.56
N LEU A 95 -3.56 -7.66 -5.33
CA LEU A 95 -4.62 -8.03 -6.25
C LEU A 95 -5.96 -7.58 -5.68
N LEU A 96 -6.69 -6.81 -6.46
CA LEU A 96 -7.97 -6.20 -6.08
C LEU A 96 -9.05 -6.67 -7.04
N SER A 97 -10.23 -6.98 -6.51
CA SER A 97 -11.39 -7.33 -7.33
C SER A 97 -11.94 -6.08 -8.02
N LYS A 98 -12.47 -6.26 -9.24
CA LYS A 98 -13.21 -5.21 -9.93
C LYS A 98 -14.67 -5.32 -9.52
N VAL A 99 -15.11 -4.38 -8.70
CA VAL A 99 -16.51 -4.29 -8.29
C VAL A 99 -17.31 -3.61 -9.42
N PRO A 100 -18.33 -4.27 -9.98
CA PRO A 100 -19.18 -3.66 -10.99
C PRO A 100 -19.81 -2.35 -10.50
N GLY A 101 -19.82 -1.33 -11.35
CA GLY A 101 -20.44 -0.02 -11.05
C GLY A 101 -19.60 0.93 -10.18
N THR A 102 -18.50 0.48 -9.57
CA THR A 102 -17.61 1.34 -8.77
C THR A 102 -16.19 1.42 -9.31
N PHE A 103 -15.72 0.37 -10.01
CA PHE A 103 -14.39 0.34 -10.59
C PHE A 103 -14.27 1.26 -11.82
N THR A 104 -13.30 2.17 -11.81
CA THR A 104 -12.93 3.02 -12.95
C THR A 104 -11.45 3.41 -12.90
N PHE A 105 -10.83 3.69 -14.04
CA PHE A 105 -9.49 4.32 -14.08
C PHE A 105 -9.56 5.84 -14.32
N GLU A 106 -10.77 6.38 -14.46
CA GLU A 106 -10.98 7.80 -14.70
C GLU A 106 -10.74 8.63 -13.44
N ALA A 107 -10.46 9.92 -13.64
CA ALA A 107 -10.29 10.91 -12.57
C ALA A 107 -9.34 10.50 -11.43
N GLY A 108 -8.35 9.64 -11.72
CA GLY A 108 -7.38 9.19 -10.72
C GLY A 108 -7.94 8.22 -9.67
N TRP A 109 -9.13 7.63 -9.87
CA TRP A 109 -9.77 6.74 -8.89
C TRP A 109 -8.88 5.58 -8.43
N ALA A 110 -8.04 5.06 -9.32
CA ALA A 110 -7.19 3.91 -9.04
C ALA A 110 -5.97 4.22 -8.15
N PHE A 111 -5.78 5.48 -7.75
CA PHE A 111 -4.74 5.91 -6.83
C PHE A 111 -5.28 6.02 -5.40
N PRO A 112 -4.45 5.78 -4.38
CA PRO A 112 -4.86 5.91 -2.99
C PRO A 112 -5.28 7.34 -2.68
N LYS A 113 -6.32 7.50 -1.86
CA LYS A 113 -6.81 8.81 -1.41
C LYS A 113 -5.94 9.40 -0.32
N ARG A 114 -5.46 8.54 0.59
CA ARG A 114 -4.57 8.90 1.69
C ARG A 114 -3.56 7.81 1.94
N VAL A 115 -2.37 8.22 2.39
CA VAL A 115 -1.29 7.31 2.74
C VAL A 115 -0.66 7.76 4.04
N TYR A 116 -0.59 6.85 5.02
CA TYR A 116 0.08 7.06 6.29
C TYR A 116 1.22 6.09 6.44
N PHE A 117 2.38 6.56 6.89
CA PHE A 117 3.54 5.73 7.18
C PHE A 117 3.93 5.90 8.65
N ASN A 118 3.94 4.81 9.42
CA ASN A 118 4.18 4.85 10.86
C ASN A 118 3.30 5.88 11.60
N GLY A 119 2.08 6.09 11.11
CA GLY A 119 1.11 7.05 11.65
C GLY A 119 1.25 8.49 11.16
N GLU A 120 2.30 8.84 10.42
CA GLU A 120 2.47 10.17 9.82
C GLU A 120 1.80 10.25 8.45
N ASN A 121 1.12 11.37 8.16
CA ASN A 121 0.48 11.58 6.85
C ASN A 121 1.53 11.87 5.76
N CYS A 122 1.45 11.14 4.66
CA CYS A 122 2.31 11.27 3.50
C CYS A 122 1.60 11.78 2.24
N VAL A 123 0.28 11.59 2.14
CA VAL A 123 -0.60 12.08 1.06
C VAL A 123 -1.94 12.48 1.66
#